data_AF-A0A8S8XSH3-F1
#
_entry.id   AF-A0A8S8XSH3-F1
#
_cell.length_a   1.000
_cell.length_b   1.000
_cell.length_c   1.000
_cell.angle_alpha   90.00
_cell.angle_beta   90.00
_cell.angle_gamma   90.00
#
_symmetry.space_group_name_H-M   'P 1'
#
loop_
_entity.id
_entity.type
_entity.pdbx_description
1 polymer ?
#
loop_
_entity_poly.entity_id
_entity_poly.type
_entity_poly.pdbx_seq_one_letter_code
_entity_poly.pdbx_strand_id
1 'polypeptide(L)' 'MVGDPAKFGIITISDRAHSGEYKDEGGPAILGFFEEAIASEWSHHYVVVPDEIEAIAKAITDMTDNHSCDVVVNWRHWSC' A
#
# COMPACT_ATOMS: atom_id res chain seq x y z
N MET A 1 3.70 -27.23 9.34
CA MET A 1 3.76 -26.60 8.00
C MET A 1 3.88 -25.12 8.25
N VAL A 2 4.92 -24.48 7.74
CA VAL A 2 4.98 -23.01 7.69
C VAL A 2 4.07 -22.61 6.52
N GLY A 3 3.12 -21.70 6.75
CA GLY A 3 2.19 -21.23 5.72
C GLY A 3 2.90 -20.44 4.62
N ASP A 4 2.15 -20.04 3.59
CA ASP A 4 2.69 -19.23 2.49
C ASP A 4 3.21 -17.86 3.02
N PRO A 5 4.26 -17.28 2.40
CA PRO A 5 4.75 -15.96 2.76
C PRO A 5 3.66 -14.89 2.64
N ALA A 6 3.57 -14.01 3.65
CA ALA A 6 2.55 -12.98 3.67
C ALA A 6 2.76 -11.95 2.54
N LYS A 7 1.65 -11.48 1.94
CA LYS A 7 1.66 -10.45 0.89
C LYS A 7 0.91 -9.21 1.35
N PHE A 8 1.61 -8.08 1.43
CA PHE A 8 1.06 -6.81 1.88
C PHE A 8 0.82 -5.86 0.71
N GLY A 9 -0.41 -5.38 0.53
CA GLY A 9 -0.73 -4.27 -0.37
C GLY A 9 -0.65 -2.95 0.40
N ILE A 10 0.11 -1.98 -0.09
CA ILE A 10 0.20 -0.64 0.46
C ILE A 10 -0.31 0.34 -0.59
N ILE A 11 -1.38 1.07 -0.25
CA ILE A 11 -2.01 2.06 -1.13
C ILE A 11 -1.88 3.44 -0.49
N THR A 12 -1.06 4.30 -1.08
CA THR A 12 -1.00 5.71 -0.70
C THR A 12 -2.02 6.50 -1.51
N ILE A 13 -2.93 7.19 -0.82
CA ILE A 13 -3.96 8.04 -1.40
C ILE A 13 -3.51 9.50 -1.24
N SER A 14 -3.05 10.11 -2.33
CA SER A 14 -2.60 11.51 -2.33
C SER A 14 -2.46 12.03 -3.76
N ASP A 15 -3.24 13.06 -4.11
CA ASP A 15 -3.14 13.73 -5.41
C ASP A 15 -1.75 14.32 -5.66
N ARG A 16 -1.14 14.88 -4.61
CA ARG A 16 0.20 15.51 -4.69
C ARG A 16 1.33 14.49 -4.84
N ALA A 17 1.18 13.32 -4.20
CA ALA A 17 2.14 12.24 -4.37
C ALA A 17 1.98 11.57 -5.73
N HIS A 18 0.73 11.44 -6.20
CA HIS A 18 0.44 10.92 -7.52
C HIS A 18 0.95 11.84 -8.65
N SER A 19 0.85 13.17 -8.49
CA SER A 19 1.39 14.13 -9.46
C SER A 19 2.92 14.30 -9.40
N GLY A 20 3.58 13.68 -8.41
CA GLY A 20 5.02 13.79 -8.18
C GLY A 20 5.47 15.11 -7.56
N GLU A 21 4.53 15.98 -7.16
CA GLU A 21 4.80 17.26 -6.49
C GLU A 21 5.22 17.08 -5.03
N TYR A 22 4.84 15.97 -4.40
CA TYR A 22 5.20 15.61 -3.04
C TYR A 22 5.80 14.20 -3.01
N LYS A 23 6.91 14.02 -2.32
CA LYS A 23 7.48 12.68 -2.12
C LYS A 23 6.62 11.95 -1.09
N ASP A 24 6.03 10.81 -1.45
CA ASP A 24 5.28 10.03 -0.48
C ASP A 24 6.19 9.60 0.68
N GLU A 25 5.83 10.04 1.89
CA GLU A 25 6.49 9.65 3.14
C GLU A 25 5.70 8.57 3.88
N GLY A 26 4.40 8.43 3.59
CA GLY A 26 3.51 7.48 4.26
C GLY A 26 3.79 6.04 3.84
N GLY A 27 3.94 5.80 2.54
CA GLY A 27 4.32 4.49 1.99
C GLY A 27 5.62 3.95 2.59
N PRO A 28 6.74 4.70 2.51
CA PRO A 28 8.01 4.30 3.11
C PRO A 28 7.93 4.07 4.62
N ALA A 29 7.14 4.85 5.37
CA ALA A 29 6.97 4.66 6.81
C ALA A 29 6.26 3.34 7.14
N ILE A 30 5.23 2.98 6.37
CA ILE A 30 4.52 1.70 6.53
C ILE A 30 5.46 0.53 6.19
N LEU A 31 6.25 0.68 5.13
CA LEU A 31 7.21 -0.35 4.75
C LEU A 31 8.26 -0.57 5.84
N GLY A 32 8.84 0.51 6.37
CA GLY A 32 9.81 0.42 7.47
C GLY A 32 9.21 -0.23 8.73
N PHE A 33 7.95 0.05 9.04
CA PHE A 33 7.26 -0.64 10.13
C PHE A 33 7.14 -2.16 9.87
N PHE A 34 6.81 -2.59 8.66
CA PHE A 34 6.74 -4.02 8.33
C PHE A 34 8.11 -4.70 8.37
N GLU A 35 9.17 -4.03 7.93
CA GLU A 35 10.55 -4.52 8.02
C GLU A 35 10.98 -4.73 9.48
N GLU A 36 10.58 -3.87 10.39
CA GLU A 36 10.89 -4.00 11.81
C GLU A 36 9.98 -5.02 12.53
N ALA A 37 8.70 -5.09 12.16
CA ALA A 37 7.69 -5.86 12.88
C ALA A 37 7.61 -7.33 12.45
N ILE A 38 7.97 -7.66 11.20
CA ILE A 38 7.72 -8.97 10.60
C ILE A 38 9.05 -9.69 10.34
N ALA A 39 9.30 -10.73 11.13
CA ALA A 39 10.50 -11.56 11.02
C ALA A 39 10.39 -12.73 10.02
N SER A 40 9.17 -13.09 9.61
CA SER A 40 8.93 -14.15 8.62
C SER A 40 9.18 -13.66 7.19
N GLU A 41 9.19 -14.56 6.21
CA GLU A 41 9.23 -14.14 4.81
C GLU A 41 7.91 -13.46 4.42
N TRP A 42 8.01 -12.32 3.74
CA TRP A 42 6.88 -11.58 3.21
C TRP A 42 7.28 -10.79 1.97
N SER A 43 6.27 -10.38 1.22
CA SER A 43 6.41 -9.50 0.06
C SER A 43 5.40 -8.37 0.14
N HIS A 44 5.63 -7.31 -0.62
CA HIS A 44 4.69 -6.20 -0.68
C HIS A 44 4.48 -5.69 -2.10
N HIS A 45 3.31 -5.12 -2.31
CA HIS A 45 2.95 -4.34 -3.49
C HIS A 45 2.60 -2.94 -3.04
N TYR A 46 3.19 -1.94 -3.69
CA TYR A 46 3.01 -0.54 -3.34
C TYR A 46 2.50 0.24 -4.55
N VAL A 47 1.47 1.06 -4.32
CA VAL A 47 0.89 1.94 -5.35
C VAL A 47 0.48 3.28 -4.75
N VAL A 48 0.64 4.34 -5.53
CA VAL A 48 0.14 5.68 -5.21
C VAL A 48 -1.03 5.99 -6.15
N VAL A 49 -2.18 6.31 -5.58
CA VAL A 49 -3.41 6.66 -6.31
C VAL A 49 -3.87 8.07 -5.94
N PRO A 50 -4.58 8.76 -6.86
CA PRO A 50 -5.26 10.00 -6.53
C PRO A 50 -6.40 9.76 -5.52
N ASP A 51 -6.88 10.82 -4.88
CA ASP A 51 -7.98 10.81 -3.92
C ASP A 51 -9.36 10.71 -4.62
N GLU A 52 -9.48 9.74 -5.51
CA GLU A 52 -10.67 9.45 -6.30
C GLU A 52 -11.19 8.07 -5.93
N ILE A 53 -12.49 7.99 -5.61
CA ILE A 53 -13.14 6.74 -5.18
C ILE A 53 -12.92 5.61 -6.20
N GLU A 54 -13.05 5.92 -7.50
CA GLU A 54 -12.88 4.93 -8.57
C GLU A 54 -11.43 4.43 -8.67
N ALA A 55 -10.45 5.32 -8.51
CA ALA A 55 -9.04 4.96 -8.53
C ALA A 55 -8.67 4.09 -7.31
N ILE A 56 -9.17 4.45 -6.12
CA ILE A 56 -8.96 3.68 -4.89
C ILE A 56 -9.60 2.30 -5.00
N ALA A 57 -10.85 2.22 -5.43
CA ALA A 57 -11.56 0.94 -5.60
C ALA A 57 -10.82 0.03 -6.58
N LYS A 58 -10.40 0.58 -7.73
CA LYS A 58 -9.62 -0.18 -8.73
C LYS A 58 -8.30 -0.70 -8.14
N ALA A 59 -7.58 0.12 -7.37
CA ALA A 59 -6.33 -0.31 -6.76
C ALA A 59 -6.54 -1.41 -5.70
N ILE A 60 -7.59 -1.33 -4.89
CA ILE A 60 -7.93 -2.39 -3.92
C ILE A 60 -8.26 -3.70 -4.65
N THR A 61 -9.06 -3.63 -5.72
CA THR A 61 -9.39 -4.81 -6.54
C THR A 61 -8.13 -5.40 -7.17
N ASP A 62 -7.25 -4.58 -7.74
CA ASP A 62 -6.00 -5.04 -8.35
C ASP A 62 -5.07 -5.73 -7.33
N MET A 63 -4.95 -5.13 -6.14
CA MET A 63 -4.18 -5.70 -5.02
C MET A 63 -4.73 -7.06 -4.55
N THR A 64 -6.04 -7.25 -4.62
CA THR A 64 -6.67 -8.50 -4.18
C THR A 64 -6.69 -9.55 -5.28
N ASP A 65 -7.14 -9.19 -6.47
CA ASP A 65 -7.42 -10.13 -7.56
C ASP A 65 -6.13 -10.51 -8.32
N ASN A 66 -5.28 -9.54 -8.62
CA ASN A 66 -4.07 -9.76 -9.44
C ASN A 66 -2.83 -10.03 -8.59
N HIS A 67 -2.71 -9.34 -7.45
CA HIS A 67 -1.56 -9.49 -6.56
C HIS A 67 -1.78 -10.51 -5.43
N SER A 68 -3.04 -10.90 -5.18
CA SER A 68 -3.40 -11.83 -4.10
C SER A 68 -2.83 -11.40 -2.75
N CYS A 69 -2.87 -10.09 -2.45
CA CYS A 69 -2.43 -9.56 -1.18
C CYS A 69 -3.33 -10.06 -0.04
N ASP A 70 -2.73 -10.57 1.03
CA ASP A 70 -3.45 -11.07 2.22
C ASP A 70 -4.00 -9.92 3.07
N VAL A 71 -3.26 -8.80 3.09
CA VAL A 71 -3.63 -7.59 3.84
C VAL A 71 -3.37 -6.38 2.95
N VAL A 72 -4.37 -5.52 2.82
CA VAL A 72 -4.24 -4.24 2.12
C VAL A 72 -4.40 -3.10 3.11
N VAL A 73 -3.38 -2.25 3.21
CA VAL A 73 -3.36 -1.05 4.06
C VAL A 73 -3.41 0.17 3.15
N ASN A 74 -4.34 1.08 3.43
CA ASN A 74 -4.39 2.38 2.78
C ASN A 74 -3.99 3.50 3.75
N TRP A 75 -3.30 4.50 3.22
CA TRP A 75 -2.99 5.71 3.96
C TRP A 75 -3.43 6.90 3.14
N ARG A 76 -4.27 7.74 3.74
CA ARG A 76 -4.71 9.00 3.16
C ARG A 76 -4.04 10.12 3.92
N HIS A 77 -3.27 10.95 3.21
CA HIS A 77 -2.73 12.17 3.80
C HIS A 77 -3.88 13.15 4.06
N TRP A 78 -4.24 13.37 5.32
CA TRP A 78 -5.22 14.40 5.70
C TRP A 78 -4.52 15.76 5.76
N SER A 79 -4.46 16.45 4.62
CA SER A 79 -4.28 17.90 4.62
C SER A 79 -5.62 18.54 4.97
N CYS A 80 -5.80 18.94 6.24
CA CYS A 80 -6.81 19.95 6.58
C CYS A 80 -6.50 21.28 5.88
#